data_AF-L9V4P1-F1
#
_entry.id   AF-L9V4P1-F1
#
_cell.length_a   1.000
_cell.length_b   1.000
_cell.length_c   1.000
_cell.angle_alpha   90.00
_cell.angle_beta   90.00
_cell.angle_gamma   90.00
#
_symmetry.space_group_name_H-M   'P 1'
#
loop_
_entity.id
_entity.type
_entity.pdbx_description
1 polymer ?
#
loop_
_entity_poly.entity_id
_entity_poly.type
_entity_poly.pdbx_seq_one_letter_code
_entity_poly.pdbx_strand_id
1 'polypeptide(L)'
;MSIDQVPVDLDLVHRSEFTRADVPDEIESISWDLLSEQPPTNPLVVLKAARWWYIHGTGESDPVYCWAIEWVRHLTTGESTASGLFGECRQYLRSLECEDTDQ
;
A
#
# COMPACT_ATOMS: atom_id res chain seq x y z
N MET A 1 -26.99 -14.94 -5.98
CA MET A 1 -26.09 -14.21 -5.08
C MET A 1 -25.52 -13.05 -5.88
N SER A 2 -25.76 -11.82 -5.45
CA SER A 2 -25.18 -10.65 -6.11
C SER A 2 -23.74 -10.54 -5.63
N ILE A 3 -22.80 -10.45 -6.56
CA ILE A 3 -21.42 -10.10 -6.25
C ILE A 3 -21.42 -8.63 -5.83
N ASP A 4 -20.79 -8.27 -4.72
CA ASP A 4 -20.55 -6.88 -4.36
C ASP A 4 -19.71 -6.23 -5.47
N GLN A 5 -20.33 -5.36 -6.25
CA GLN A 5 -19.68 -4.62 -7.32
C GLN A 5 -18.80 -3.55 -6.66
N VAL A 6 -17.53 -3.88 -6.40
CA VAL A 6 -16.53 -2.84 -6.13
C VAL A 6 -16.19 -2.22 -7.50
N PRO A 7 -16.45 -0.91 -7.72
CA PRO A 7 -16.00 -0.26 -8.94
C PRO A 7 -14.47 -0.27 -8.94
N VAL A 8 -13.90 -1.11 -9.81
CA VAL A 8 -12.47 -1.19 -10.07
C VAL A 8 -12.23 -0.53 -11.41
N ASP A 9 -11.30 0.42 -11.45
CA ASP A 9 -10.91 1.07 -12.69
C ASP A 9 -10.01 0.11 -13.48
N LEU A 10 -10.62 -0.61 -14.43
CA LEU A 10 -9.99 -1.72 -15.16
C LEU A 10 -8.85 -1.27 -16.09
N ASP A 11 -8.80 0.02 -16.45
CA ASP A 11 -7.75 0.57 -17.31
C ASP A 11 -6.37 0.61 -16.62
N LEU A 12 -6.34 0.56 -15.28
CA LEU A 12 -5.11 0.47 -14.49
C LEU A 12 -4.74 -0.97 -14.05
N VAL A 13 -5.59 -1.97 -14.30
CA VAL A 13 -5.37 -3.36 -13.84
C VAL A 13 -4.38 -4.13 -14.75
N HIS A 14 -4.02 -3.57 -15.91
CA HIS A 14 -3.23 -4.27 -16.95
C HIS A 14 -1.77 -3.81 -17.10
N ARG A 15 -1.21 -3.00 -16.21
CA ARG A 15 0.23 -2.67 -16.30
C ARG A 15 1.06 -3.76 -15.63
N SER A 16 1.90 -4.43 -16.43
CA SER A 16 2.88 -5.41 -15.94
C SER A 16 4.06 -4.77 -15.20
N GLU A 17 4.29 -3.47 -15.39
CA GLU A 17 5.26 -2.67 -14.66
C GLU A 17 4.63 -1.29 -14.38
N PHE A 18 4.64 -0.89 -13.11
CA PHE A 18 4.12 0.38 -12.63
C PHE A 18 5.26 1.06 -11.86
N THR A 19 5.48 2.34 -12.16
CA THR A 19 6.56 3.14 -11.57
C THR A 19 6.03 4.03 -10.46
N ARG A 20 6.91 4.57 -9.60
CA ARG A 20 6.51 5.53 -8.56
C ARG A 20 5.68 6.69 -9.13
N ALA A 21 6.04 7.20 -10.31
CA ALA A 21 5.33 8.29 -10.99
C ALA A 21 3.84 7.98 -11.30
N ASP A 22 3.45 6.71 -11.31
CA ASP A 22 2.08 6.31 -11.52
C ASP A 22 1.27 6.30 -10.19
N VAL A 23 1.92 6.45 -9.02
CA VAL A 23 1.25 6.48 -7.70
C VAL A 23 0.69 7.88 -7.47
N PRO A 24 -0.61 8.02 -7.17
CA PRO A 24 -1.15 9.32 -6.78
C PRO A 24 -0.46 9.87 -5.53
N ASP A 25 -0.12 11.16 -5.51
CA ASP A 25 0.59 11.84 -4.41
C ASP A 25 0.00 11.53 -3.01
N GLU A 26 -1.33 11.49 -2.88
CA GLU A 26 -2.00 11.16 -1.61
C GLU A 26 -1.66 9.72 -1.16
N ILE A 27 -1.70 8.76 -2.08
CA ILE A 27 -1.41 7.36 -1.80
C ILE A 27 0.07 7.18 -1.47
N GLU A 28 0.95 7.86 -2.21
CA GLU A 28 2.38 7.86 -1.95
C GLU A 28 2.69 8.42 -0.55
N SER A 29 2.13 9.58 -0.20
CA SER A 29 2.31 10.19 1.11
C SER A 29 1.87 9.24 2.23
N ILE A 30 0.69 8.64 2.13
CA ILE A 30 0.19 7.70 3.14
C ILE A 30 1.11 6.47 3.24
N SER A 31 1.61 5.97 2.11
CA SER A 31 2.50 4.80 2.06
C SER A 31 3.83 5.07 2.76
N TRP A 32 4.40 6.27 2.59
CA TRP A 32 5.61 6.68 3.31
C TRP A 32 5.35 6.99 4.78
N ASP A 33 4.22 7.61 5.11
CA ASP A 33 3.83 7.91 6.49
C ASP A 33 3.67 6.63 7.32
N LEU A 34 3.19 5.53 6.71
CA LEU A 34 3.12 4.21 7.33
C LEU A 34 4.47 3.65 7.81
N LEU A 35 5.58 4.17 7.28
CA LEU A 35 6.94 3.80 7.66
C LEU A 35 7.64 4.84 8.55
N SER A 36 6.94 5.91 8.91
CA SER A 36 7.47 7.00 9.72
C SER A 36 7.45 6.66 11.22
N GLU A 37 8.04 7.54 12.03
CA GLU A 37 7.97 7.46 13.49
C GLU A 37 6.55 7.73 14.03
N GLN A 38 5.68 8.36 13.23
CA GLN A 38 4.30 8.69 13.60
C GLN A 38 3.33 8.24 12.50
N PRO A 39 3.08 6.93 12.35
CA PRO A 39 2.19 6.42 11.32
C PRO A 39 0.73 6.90 11.50
N PRO A 40 -0.07 6.92 10.42
CA PRO A 40 -1.47 7.33 10.49
C PRO A 40 -2.27 6.50 11.49
N THR A 41 -2.96 7.15 12.42
CA THR A 41 -3.77 6.48 13.46
C THR A 41 -5.24 6.32 13.09
N ASN A 42 -5.67 6.93 11.99
CA ASN A 42 -7.01 6.74 11.45
C ASN A 42 -7.00 5.54 10.47
N PRO A 43 -7.65 4.41 10.79
CA PRO A 43 -7.61 3.21 9.95
C PRO A 43 -8.21 3.44 8.55
N LEU A 44 -9.14 4.39 8.38
CA LEU A 44 -9.71 4.70 7.06
C LEU A 44 -8.69 5.37 6.13
N VAL A 45 -7.75 6.15 6.67
CA VAL A 45 -6.66 6.74 5.89
C VAL A 45 -5.72 5.63 5.41
N VAL A 46 -5.38 4.69 6.30
CA VAL A 46 -4.52 3.54 5.98
C VAL A 46 -5.17 2.64 4.91
N LEU A 47 -6.47 2.37 5.03
CA LEU A 47 -7.21 1.54 4.07
C LEU A 47 -7.32 2.16 2.67
N LYS A 48 -7.18 3.48 2.52
CA LYS A 48 -7.07 4.11 1.19
C LYS A 48 -5.83 3.62 0.45
N ALA A 49 -4.67 3.64 1.12
CA ALA A 49 -3.43 3.12 0.55
C ALA A 49 -3.53 1.62 0.30
N ALA A 50 -4.03 0.86 1.28
CA ALA A 50 -4.20 -0.59 1.13
C ALA A 50 -5.05 -0.93 -0.11
N ARG A 51 -6.19 -0.26 -0.30
CA ARG A 51 -7.07 -0.48 -1.46
C ARG A 51 -6.33 -0.22 -2.77
N TRP A 52 -5.58 0.87 -2.84
CA TRP A 52 -4.87 1.25 -4.05
C TRP A 52 -3.81 0.19 -4.40
N TRP A 53 -2.96 -0.18 -3.44
CA TRP A 53 -1.91 -1.20 -3.65
C TRP A 53 -2.46 -2.60 -3.95
N TYR A 54 -3.63 -2.95 -3.40
CA TYR A 54 -4.31 -4.20 -3.75
C TYR A 54 -4.78 -4.21 -5.21
N ILE A 55 -5.30 -3.09 -5.71
CA ILE A 55 -5.87 -3.04 -7.08
C ILE A 55 -4.76 -2.91 -8.12
N HIS A 56 -3.72 -2.13 -7.82
CA HIS A 56 -2.73 -1.69 -8.80
C HIS A 56 -1.34 -2.29 -8.61
N GLY A 57 -1.02 -2.79 -7.41
CA GLY A 57 0.22 -3.50 -7.11
C GLY A 57 0.07 -5.00 -7.34
N THR A 58 0.72 -5.81 -6.50
CA THR A 58 0.68 -7.29 -6.62
C THR A 58 -0.48 -7.95 -5.85
N GLY A 59 -1.57 -7.22 -5.62
CA GLY A 59 -2.76 -7.75 -4.97
C GLY A 59 -2.56 -8.02 -3.48
N GLU A 60 -3.02 -9.19 -3.03
CA GLU A 60 -2.87 -9.61 -1.63
C GLU A 60 -1.42 -9.82 -1.19
N SER A 61 -0.50 -9.95 -2.14
CA SER A 61 0.93 -10.13 -1.89
C SER A 61 1.70 -8.81 -1.90
N ASP A 62 1.04 -7.67 -2.17
CA ASP A 62 1.72 -6.39 -2.24
C ASP A 62 2.30 -5.97 -0.87
N PRO A 63 3.59 -5.65 -0.76
CA PRO A 63 4.22 -5.33 0.52
C PRO A 63 3.56 -4.16 1.24
N VAL A 64 3.10 -3.14 0.51
CA VAL A 64 2.45 -1.98 1.11
C VAL A 64 1.04 -2.33 1.57
N TYR A 65 0.30 -3.12 0.78
CA TYR A 65 -0.99 -3.68 1.20
C TYR A 65 -0.85 -4.50 2.48
N CYS A 66 0.07 -5.47 2.50
CA CYS A 66 0.30 -6.36 3.65
C CYS A 66 0.62 -5.56 4.92
N TRP A 67 1.52 -4.57 4.82
CA TRP A 67 1.86 -3.72 5.95
C TRP A 67 0.67 -2.86 6.40
N ALA A 68 -0.07 -2.26 5.46
CA ALA A 68 -1.24 -1.44 5.78
C ALA A 68 -2.34 -2.23 6.50
N ILE A 69 -2.60 -3.48 6.09
CA ILE A 69 -3.58 -4.34 6.76
C ILE A 69 -3.11 -4.72 8.17
N GLU A 70 -1.84 -5.08 8.34
CA GLU A 70 -1.29 -5.40 9.66
C GLU A 70 -1.31 -4.17 10.58
N TRP A 71 -1.06 -2.98 10.04
CA TRP A 71 -1.17 -1.73 10.79
C TRP A 71 -2.61 -1.44 11.23
N VAL A 72 -3.61 -1.63 10.36
CA VAL A 72 -5.03 -1.50 10.73
C VAL A 72 -5.43 -2.52 11.79
N ARG A 73 -4.93 -3.75 11.69
CA ARG A 73 -5.11 -4.78 12.71
C ARG A 73 -4.55 -4.30 14.04
N HIS A 74 -3.32 -3.79 14.07
CA HIS A 74 -2.73 -3.19 15.28
C HIS A 74 -3.58 -2.05 15.86
N LEU A 75 -4.07 -1.12 15.03
CA LEU A 75 -4.92 -0.02 15.49
C LEU A 75 -6.24 -0.50 16.13
N THR A 76 -6.77 -1.64 15.68
CA THR A 76 -8.06 -2.17 16.13
C THR A 76 -7.95 -3.13 17.31
N THR A 77 -6.88 -3.94 17.36
CA THR A 77 -6.70 -4.96 18.41
C THR A 77 -5.68 -4.56 19.48
N GLY A 78 -4.81 -3.58 19.19
CA GLY A 78 -3.68 -3.20 20.04
C GLY A 78 -2.54 -4.23 20.04
N GLU A 79 -2.63 -5.30 19.25
CA GLU A 79 -1.60 -6.34 19.19
C GLU A 79 -0.37 -5.86 18.43
N SER A 80 0.80 -6.34 18.82
CA SER A 80 2.07 -5.98 18.16
C SER A 80 2.06 -6.33 16.67
N THR A 81 2.53 -5.40 15.84
CA THR A 81 2.68 -5.59 14.39
C THR A 81 3.83 -6.54 14.05
N ALA A 82 3.67 -7.33 12.99
CA ALA A 82 4.76 -8.13 12.43
C ALA A 82 5.88 -7.24 11.84
N SER A 83 7.05 -7.20 12.50
CA SER A 83 8.20 -6.37 12.08
C SER A 83 8.79 -6.74 10.72
N GLY A 84 8.58 -7.98 10.24
CA GLY A 84 9.01 -8.42 8.90
C GLY A 84 8.30 -7.66 7.78
N LEU A 85 6.99 -7.48 7.89
CA LEU A 85 6.19 -6.77 6.88
C LEU A 85 6.59 -5.29 6.75
N PHE A 86 6.98 -4.66 7.86
CA PHE A 86 7.52 -3.30 7.84
C PHE A 86 8.81 -3.22 7.00
N GLY A 87 9.73 -4.17 7.18
CA GLY A 87 10.99 -4.22 6.44
C GLY A 87 10.78 -4.44 4.95
N GLU A 88 9.90 -5.38 4.61
CA GLU A 88 9.53 -5.70 3.22
C GLU A 88 8.87 -4.51 2.52
N CYS A 89 7.89 -3.87 3.18
CA CYS A 89 7.25 -2.65 2.68
C CYS A 89 8.25 -1.52 2.44
N ARG A 90 9.17 -1.29 3.39
CA ARG A 90 10.23 -0.28 3.24
C ARG A 90 11.17 -0.57 2.07
N GLN A 91 11.59 -1.82 1.90
CA GLN A 91 12.48 -2.19 0.81
C GLN A 91 11.79 -2.01 -0.54
N TYR A 92 10.51 -2.38 -0.63
CA TYR A 92 9.71 -2.25 -1.84
C TYR A 92 9.49 -0.79 -2.24
N LEU A 93 9.06 0.09 -1.32
CA LEU A 93 8.91 1.52 -1.64
C LEU A 93 10.24 2.18 -2.06
N ARG A 94 11.36 1.71 -1.52
CA ARG A 94 12.70 2.18 -1.93
C ARG A 94 13.13 1.66 -3.31
N SER A 95 12.71 0.47 -3.74
CA SER A 95 13.04 -0.01 -5.09
C SER A 95 12.32 0.82 -6.15
N LEU A 96 11.06 1.18 -5.89
CA LEU A 96 10.27 2.06 -6.78
C LEU A 96 10.87 3.46 -6.91
N GLU A 97 11.56 3.98 -5.89
CA GLU A 97 12.33 5.22 -5.99
C GLU A 97 13.55 5.11 -6.90
N CYS A 98 14.23 3.96 -6.88
CA CYS A 98 15.48 3.79 -7.61
C CYS A 98 15.25 3.61 -9.11
N GLU A 99 14.15 2.94 -9.50
CA GLU A 99 13.75 2.75 -10.90
C GLU A 99 13.44 4.08 -11.62
N ASP A 100 13.09 5.14 -10.89
CA ASP A 100 12.83 6.49 -11.44
C ASP A 100 14.13 7.25 -11.82
N THR A 101 15.29 6.83 -11.31
CA THR A 101 16.57 7.57 -11.45
C THR A 101 17.39 7.24 -12.70
N ASP A 102 16.96 6.25 -13.51
CA ASP A 102 17.68 5.76 -14.68
C ASP A 102 17.15 6.31 -16.03
N GLN A 103 16.39 7.42 -16.02
CA GLN A 103 15.80 8.02 -17.24
C GLN A 103 16.44 9.35 -17.66
#